data_AF-A0A8I1UQR8-F1
#
_entry.id   AF-A0A8I1UQR8-F1
#
_cell.length_a   1.000
_cell.length_b   1.000
_cell.length_c   1.000
_cell.angle_alpha   90.00
_cell.angle_beta   90.00
_cell.angle_gamma   90.00
#
_symmetry.space_group_name_H-M   'P 1'
#
loop_
_entity.id
_entity.type
_entity.pdbx_description
1 polymer ?
#
loop_
_entity_poly.entity_id
_entity_poly.type
_entity_poly.pdbx_seq_one_letter_code
_entity_poly.pdbx_strand_id
1 'polypeptide(L)'
;MDGKMLARLGAVAFVAVAVTATAIEMTRKEEAPETWPSGRTAEAPADPLRDALIRCQALGEEGPRDPECRRAWAENRHRFLAPGARPAERLPDMPPAPRDALTPQTDRSNPPALTPATPMAPPQLDQTR
;
A
#
# COMPACT_ATOMS: atom_id res chain seq x y z
N MET A 1 -28.42 -3.88 -31.12
CA MET A 1 -27.40 -4.79 -30.54
C MET A 1 -27.77 -6.21 -30.93
N ASP A 2 -26.86 -6.95 -31.56
CA ASP A 2 -27.11 -8.31 -32.00
C ASP A 2 -27.30 -9.24 -30.80
N GLY A 3 -28.55 -9.58 -30.48
CA GLY A 3 -28.88 -10.47 -29.36
C GLY A 3 -28.17 -11.82 -29.44
N LYS A 4 -27.84 -12.28 -30.65
CA LYS A 4 -27.03 -13.48 -30.89
C LYS A 4 -25.56 -13.31 -30.47
N MET A 5 -25.00 -12.12 -30.61
CA MET A 5 -23.66 -11.80 -30.13
C MET A 5 -23.63 -11.72 -28.60
N LEU A 6 -24.68 -11.11 -28.01
CA LEU A 6 -24.83 -11.04 -26.55
C LEU A 6 -25.01 -12.43 -25.92
N ALA A 7 -25.83 -13.30 -26.53
CA ALA A 7 -26.00 -14.67 -26.07
C ALA A 7 -24.69 -15.49 -26.14
N ARG A 8 -23.88 -15.29 -27.20
CA ARG A 8 -22.56 -15.93 -27.31
C ARG A 8 -21.60 -15.43 -26.25
N LEU A 9 -21.56 -14.11 -26.01
CA LEU A 9 -20.75 -13.51 -24.94
C LEU A 9 -21.13 -14.06 -23.57
N GLY A 10 -22.43 -14.14 -23.27
CA GLY A 10 -22.92 -14.71 -22.01
C GLY A 10 -22.53 -16.17 -21.85
N ALA A 11 -22.69 -16.99 -22.89
CA ALA A 11 -22.31 -18.40 -22.86
C ALA A 11 -20.80 -18.60 -22.65
N VAL A 12 -19.96 -17.82 -23.34
CA VAL A 12 -18.50 -17.89 -23.20
C VAL A 12 -18.07 -17.47 -21.80
N ALA A 13 -18.63 -16.38 -21.26
CA ALA A 13 -18.34 -15.92 -19.91
C ALA A 13 -18.74 -16.97 -18.86
N PHE A 14 -19.91 -17.58 -19.01
CA PHE A 14 -20.38 -18.64 -18.09
C PHE A 14 -19.47 -19.87 -18.14
N VAL A 15 -19.08 -20.32 -19.33
CA VAL A 15 -18.14 -21.45 -19.48
C VAL A 15 -16.79 -21.13 -18.86
N ALA A 16 -16.26 -19.92 -19.06
CA ALA A 16 -15.00 -19.50 -18.45
C ALA A 16 -15.09 -19.53 -16.90
N VAL A 17 -16.15 -18.97 -16.33
CA VAL A 17 -16.38 -18.99 -14.87
C VAL A 17 -16.50 -20.42 -14.35
N ALA A 18 -17.25 -21.30 -15.04
CA ALA A 18 -17.39 -22.69 -14.65
C ALA A 18 -16.04 -23.43 -14.66
N VAL A 19 -15.24 -23.25 -15.71
CA VAL A 19 -13.91 -23.86 -15.82
C VAL A 19 -12.98 -23.36 -14.71
N THR A 20 -12.93 -22.05 -14.45
CA THR A 20 -12.13 -21.49 -13.36
C THR A 20 -12.57 -22.04 -12.00
N ALA A 21 -13.88 -22.11 -11.73
CA ALA A 21 -14.40 -22.68 -10.50
C ALA A 21 -14.00 -24.16 -10.33
N THR A 22 -14.09 -24.96 -11.40
CA THR A 22 -13.65 -26.37 -11.36
C THR A 22 -12.14 -26.53 -11.16
N ALA A 23 -11.33 -25.65 -11.76
CA ALA A 23 -9.88 -25.67 -11.58
C ALA A 23 -9.51 -25.32 -10.13
N ILE A 24 -10.19 -24.36 -9.52
CA ILE A 24 -9.99 -24.01 -8.11
C ILE A 24 -10.42 -25.17 -7.22
N GLU A 25 -11.58 -25.79 -7.44
CA GLU A 25 -12.00 -26.96 -6.65
C GLU A 25 -11.03 -28.15 -6.78
N MET A 26 -10.48 -28.40 -7.98
CA MET A 26 -9.46 -29.43 -8.18
C MET A 26 -8.15 -29.09 -7.47
N THR A 27 -7.63 -27.87 -7.64
CA THR A 27 -6.40 -27.42 -6.96
C THR A 27 -6.57 -27.47 -5.45
N ARG A 28 -7.75 -27.08 -4.93
CA ARG A 28 -8.05 -27.00 -3.50
C ARG A 28 -8.34 -28.37 -2.87
N LYS A 29 -8.61 -29.39 -3.67
CA LYS A 29 -8.77 -30.78 -3.23
C LYS A 29 -7.45 -31.55 -3.27
N GLU A 30 -6.57 -31.24 -4.21
CA GLU A 30 -5.15 -31.63 -4.14
C GLU A 30 -4.41 -30.88 -3.02
N GLU A 31 -4.75 -29.61 -2.78
CA GLU A 31 -4.35 -28.78 -1.63
C GLU A 31 -5.39 -28.81 -0.49
N ALA A 32 -6.09 -29.94 -0.28
CA ALA A 32 -6.82 -30.11 0.98
C ALA A 32 -5.78 -29.98 2.11
N PRO A 33 -6.08 -29.16 3.13
CA PRO A 33 -5.17 -28.14 3.61
C PRO A 33 -4.00 -28.77 4.35
N GLU A 34 -2.88 -28.97 3.65
CA GLU A 34 -1.59 -28.77 4.27
C GLU A 34 -1.60 -27.31 4.70
N THR A 35 -2.02 -27.13 5.96
CA THR A 35 -1.98 -25.89 6.71
C THR A 35 -0.87 -25.04 6.19
N TRP A 36 -1.23 -23.99 5.43
CA TRP A 36 -0.30 -22.94 5.06
C TRP A 36 0.53 -22.64 6.32
N PRO A 37 1.86 -22.84 6.31
CA PRO A 37 2.70 -22.30 7.36
C PRO A 37 2.84 -20.79 7.08
N SER A 38 1.71 -20.11 6.88
CA SER A 38 1.60 -18.67 6.99
C SER A 38 1.74 -18.35 8.47
N GLY A 39 2.97 -18.47 8.98
CA GLY A 39 3.42 -17.80 10.19
C GLY A 39 2.49 -17.89 11.39
N ARG A 40 1.86 -19.04 11.66
CA ARG A 40 1.57 -19.40 13.07
C ARG A 40 2.89 -19.76 13.74
N THR A 41 3.82 -18.83 13.76
CA THR A 41 4.81 -18.75 14.82
C THR A 41 3.98 -18.47 16.06
N ALA A 42 3.70 -19.57 16.77
CA ALA A 42 3.42 -19.66 18.19
C ALA A 42 2.88 -18.38 18.83
N GLU A 43 1.59 -18.38 19.16
CA GLU A 43 1.10 -17.81 20.43
C GLU A 43 1.83 -16.52 20.87
N ALA A 44 1.97 -15.56 19.95
CA ALA A 44 2.45 -14.25 20.35
C ALA A 44 1.38 -13.73 21.34
N PRO A 45 1.78 -13.20 22.52
CA PRO A 45 0.84 -12.71 23.51
C PRO A 45 -0.17 -11.82 22.78
N ALA A 46 -1.46 -12.07 22.99
CA ALA A 46 -2.56 -11.41 22.26
C ALA A 46 -2.24 -9.92 22.10
N ASP A 47 -1.72 -9.52 20.94
CA ASP A 47 -1.22 -8.17 20.76
C ASP A 47 -2.45 -7.31 20.52
N PRO A 48 -2.85 -6.46 21.49
CA PRO A 48 -4.04 -5.64 21.32
C PRO A 48 -3.92 -4.72 20.10
N LEU A 49 -2.69 -4.41 19.66
CA LEU A 49 -2.44 -3.67 18.44
C LEU A 49 -2.84 -4.47 17.19
N ARG A 50 -2.58 -5.78 17.17
CA ARG A 50 -2.97 -6.66 16.06
C ARG A 50 -4.49 -6.72 15.92
N ASP A 51 -5.20 -6.86 17.03
CA ASP A 51 -6.66 -6.85 17.03
C ASP A 51 -7.24 -5.51 16.57
N ALA A 52 -6.64 -4.39 17.01
CA ALA A 52 -7.01 -3.07 16.54
C ALA A 52 -6.81 -2.91 15.03
N LEU A 53 -5.69 -3.37 14.49
CA LEU A 53 -5.41 -3.31 13.04
C LEU A 53 -6.41 -4.15 12.23
N ILE A 54 -6.78 -5.35 12.70
CA ILE A 54 -7.78 -6.21 12.04
C ILE A 54 -9.14 -5.51 12.02
N ARG A 55 -9.58 -4.95 13.15
CA ARG A 55 -10.83 -4.18 13.21
C ARG A 55 -10.80 -2.99 12.24
N CYS A 56 -9.70 -2.24 12.22
CA CYS A 56 -9.54 -1.09 11.33
C CYS A 56 -9.47 -1.46 9.85
N GLN A 57 -8.94 -2.64 9.51
CA GLN A 57 -8.96 -3.15 8.13
C GLN A 57 -10.38 -3.51 7.69
N ALA A 58 -11.20 -4.06 8.58
CA ALA A 58 -12.59 -4.41 8.29
C ALA A 58 -13.47 -3.18 8.00
N LEU A 59 -13.06 -1.98 8.42
CA LEU A 59 -13.76 -0.72 8.11
C LEU A 59 -13.56 -0.24 6.67
N GLY A 60 -12.55 -0.75 5.94
CA GLY A 60 -12.26 -0.33 4.57
C GLY A 60 -11.99 1.18 4.45
N GLU A 61 -12.71 1.86 3.57
CA GLU A 61 -12.56 3.29 3.28
C GLU A 61 -12.81 4.22 4.48
N GLU A 62 -13.54 3.75 5.50
CA GLU A 62 -13.76 4.52 6.73
C GLU A 62 -12.59 4.40 7.71
N GLY A 63 -11.77 3.35 7.59
CA GLY A 63 -10.61 3.12 8.45
C GLY A 63 -9.63 4.30 8.49
N PRO A 64 -9.24 4.90 7.35
CA PRO A 64 -8.39 6.10 7.32
C PRO A 64 -9.04 7.36 7.89
N ARG A 65 -10.37 7.43 8.00
CA ARG A 65 -11.10 8.58 8.56
C ARG A 65 -11.22 8.51 10.08
N ASP A 66 -11.16 7.31 10.65
CA ASP A 66 -11.21 7.08 12.09
C ASP A 66 -9.87 7.46 12.78
N PRO A 67 -9.87 8.37 13.78
CA PRO A 67 -8.67 8.75 14.52
C PRO A 67 -8.02 7.59 15.30
N GLU A 68 -8.81 6.66 15.84
CA GLU A 68 -8.31 5.48 16.57
C GLU A 68 -7.55 4.55 15.63
N CYS A 69 -8.08 4.35 14.42
CA CYS A 69 -7.42 3.54 13.40
C CYS A 69 -6.13 4.19 12.87
N ARG A 70 -6.14 5.50 12.64
CA ARG A 70 -4.91 6.22 12.27
C ARG A 70 -3.82 6.08 13.32
N ARG A 71 -4.17 6.12 14.61
CA ARG A 71 -3.23 5.90 15.71
C ARG A 71 -2.67 4.47 15.71
N ALA A 72 -3.52 3.46 15.57
CA ALA A 72 -3.09 2.06 15.52
C ALA A 72 -2.11 1.80 14.36
N TRP A 73 -2.37 2.35 13.18
CA TRP A 73 -1.46 2.23 12.04
C TRP A 73 -0.14 2.98 12.23
N ALA A 74 -0.16 4.17 12.85
CA ALA A 74 1.05 4.92 13.17
C ALA A 74 1.95 4.17 14.15
N GLU A 75 1.36 3.58 15.20
CA GLU A 75 2.06 2.75 16.18
C GLU A 75 2.68 1.50 15.53
N ASN A 76 1.92 0.81 14.68
CA ASN A 76 2.43 -0.34 13.93
C ASN A 76 3.62 0.06 13.06
N ARG A 77 3.51 1.18 12.33
CA ARG A 77 4.63 1.71 11.55
C ARG A 77 5.84 2.03 12.42
N HIS A 78 5.64 2.64 13.59
CA HIS A 78 6.73 3.00 14.48
C HIS A 78 7.50 1.74 14.92
N ARG A 79 6.81 0.68 15.34
CA ARG A 79 7.44 -0.57 15.77
C ARG A 79 8.37 -1.20 14.73
N PHE A 80 8.05 -1.08 13.44
CA PHE A 80 8.83 -1.72 12.36
C PHE A 80 9.76 -0.77 11.60
N LEU A 81 9.44 0.51 11.58
CA LEU A 81 10.13 1.51 10.75
C LEU A 81 10.92 2.54 11.58
N ALA A 82 10.87 2.48 12.92
CA ALA A 82 11.71 3.34 13.74
C ALA A 82 13.21 3.09 13.48
N PRO A 83 14.06 4.14 13.51
CA PRO A 83 15.51 3.96 13.53
C PRO A 83 15.92 3.02 14.67
N GLY A 84 16.62 1.94 14.36
CA GLY A 84 17.00 0.90 15.33
C GLY A 84 15.99 -0.23 15.54
N ALA A 85 14.82 -0.20 14.89
CA ALA A 85 13.85 -1.30 14.91
C ALA A 85 14.32 -2.55 14.15
N ARG A 86 15.24 -2.37 13.20
CA ARG A 86 15.95 -3.50 12.58
C ARG A 86 17.10 -3.90 13.51
N PRO A 87 17.28 -5.20 13.81
CA PRO A 87 18.56 -5.67 14.31
C PRO A 87 19.63 -5.07 13.41
N ALA A 88 20.63 -4.41 14.00
CA ALA A 88 21.82 -4.03 13.28
C ALA A 88 22.53 -5.34 12.92
N GLU A 89 22.04 -6.02 11.88
CA GLU A 89 22.79 -7.02 11.16
C GLU A 89 24.07 -6.28 10.78
N ARG A 90 25.17 -6.59 11.46
CA ARG A 90 26.48 -6.07 11.09
C ARG A 90 26.72 -6.56 9.67
N LEU A 91 26.41 -5.73 8.69
CA LEU A 91 26.97 -5.89 7.36
C LEU A 91 28.48 -6.01 7.58
N PRO A 92 29.15 -7.01 6.98
CA PRO A 92 30.61 -7.10 7.03
C PRO A 92 31.18 -5.72 6.69
N ASP A 93 32.16 -5.28 7.47
CA ASP A 93 32.75 -3.95 7.37
C ASP A 93 33.17 -3.68 5.92
N MET A 94 32.34 -2.95 5.19
CA MET A 94 32.61 -2.62 3.80
C MET A 94 33.55 -1.43 3.84
N PRO A 95 34.73 -1.50 3.20
CA PRO A 95 35.66 -0.38 3.20
C PRO A 95 34.94 0.87 2.68
N PRO A 96 35.18 2.04 3.31
CA PRO A 96 34.47 3.26 2.93
C PRO A 96 34.69 3.53 1.44
N ALA A 97 33.59 3.70 0.71
CA ALA A 97 33.65 4.17 -0.67
C ALA A 97 34.40 5.52 -0.71
N PRO A 98 35.30 5.76 -1.69
CA PRO A 98 36.01 7.02 -1.82
C PRO A 98 35.01 8.18 -1.91
N ARG A 99 34.97 9.02 -0.86
CA ARG A 99 34.01 10.12 -0.71
C ARG A 99 34.36 11.37 -1.53
N ASP A 100 35.46 11.33 -2.28
CA ASP A 100 36.01 12.52 -2.94
C ASP A 100 35.41 12.82 -4.33
N ALA A 101 34.48 12.00 -4.84
CA ALA A 101 33.99 12.15 -6.22
C ALA A 101 32.53 12.63 -6.38
N LEU A 102 31.73 12.71 -5.32
CA LEU A 102 30.33 13.16 -5.41
C LEU A 102 29.91 14.03 -4.22
N THR A 103 30.49 15.21 -4.11
CA THR A 103 29.81 16.36 -3.49
C THR A 103 29.23 17.22 -4.61
N PRO A 104 27.91 17.17 -4.88
CA PRO A 104 27.25 18.26 -5.56
C PRO A 104 27.33 19.49 -4.65
N GLN A 105 28.14 20.45 -5.09
CA GLN A 105 28.31 21.82 -4.59
C GLN A 105 27.21 22.28 -3.62
N THR A 106 27.62 22.56 -2.39
CA THR A 106 26.92 23.36 -1.38
C THR A 106 26.89 24.83 -1.83
N ASP A 107 26.29 25.11 -2.98
CA ASP A 107 26.01 26.47 -3.47
C ASP A 107 24.49 26.71 -3.54
N ARG A 108 23.79 26.21 -2.52
CA ARG A 108 22.35 26.45 -2.30
C ARG A 108 22.10 27.29 -1.05
N SER A 109 23.10 28.04 -0.60
CA SER A 109 23.00 28.91 0.59
C SER A 109 22.53 30.33 0.27
N ASN A 110 22.19 30.63 -0.99
CA ASN A 110 21.48 31.86 -1.35
C ASN A 110 20.10 31.53 -1.93
N PRO A 111 19.00 31.70 -1.17
CA PRO A 111 17.69 31.81 -1.80
C PRO A 111 17.65 33.13 -2.59
N PRO A 112 17.27 33.15 -3.88
CA PRO A 112 16.86 34.40 -4.50
C PRO A 112 15.67 34.93 -3.70
N ALA A 113 15.72 36.21 -3.34
CA ALA A 113 14.65 36.90 -2.64
C ALA A 113 13.31 36.58 -3.31
N LEU A 114 12.44 35.91 -2.58
CA LEU A 114 11.05 35.68 -2.98
C LEU A 114 10.42 37.05 -3.24
N THR A 115 10.18 37.38 -4.50
CA THR A 115 9.23 38.42 -4.85
C THR A 115 7.87 37.98 -4.30
N PRO A 116 7.12 38.86 -3.61
CA PRO A 116 5.79 38.49 -3.14
C PRO A 116 4.91 38.20 -4.36
N ALA A 117 4.35 36.99 -4.38
CA ALA A 117 3.41 36.56 -5.40
C ALA A 117 2.21 37.52 -5.42
N THR A 118 1.99 38.16 -6.57
CA THR A 118 0.77 38.90 -6.86
C THR A 118 -0.42 37.95 -6.72
N PRO A 119 -1.50 38.32 -5.98
CA PRO A 119 -2.71 37.50 -5.94
C PRO A 119 -3.33 37.43 -7.33
N MET A 120 -3.35 36.25 -7.95
CA MET A 120 -4.16 36.01 -9.14
C MET A 120 -5.64 36.06 -8.73
N ALA A 121 -6.33 37.11 -9.17
CA ALA A 121 -7.78 37.19 -9.08
C ALA A 121 -8.43 36.06 -9.93
N PRO A 122 -9.56 35.48 -9.48
CA PRO A 122 -10.29 34.49 -10.26
C PRO A 122 -10.82 35.11 -11.58
N PRO A 123 -10.88 34.36 -12.69
CA PRO A 123 -11.44 34.87 -13.93
C PRO A 123 -12.94 35.15 -13.73
N GLN A 124 -13.32 36.40 -13.92
CA GLN A 124 -14.73 36.81 -13.99
C GLN A 124 -15.37 36.12 -15.21
N LEU A 125 -16.42 35.36 -14.93
CA LEU A 125 -17.34 34.81 -15.94
C LEU A 125 -17.94 35.98 -16.73
N ASP A 126 -17.45 36.18 -17.96
CA ASP A 126 -18.08 37.11 -18.87
C ASP A 126 -19.37 36.46 -19.41
N GLN A 127 -20.46 36.95 -18.84
CA GLN A 127 -21.82 36.76 -19.27
C GLN A 127 -22.02 37.55 -20.56
N THR A 128 -22.16 36.91 -21.72
CA THR A 128 -23.16 37.26 -22.77
C THR A 128 -23.01 36.47 -24.08
N ARG A 129 -24.16 35.94 -24.51
CA ARG A 129 -24.66 35.73 -25.88
C ARG A 129 -24.76 34.30 -26.41
#